data_AF-A0A2E1M7W2-F1
#
_entry.id   AF-A0A2E1M7W2-F1
#
_cell.length_a   1.000
_cell.length_b   1.000
_cell.length_c   1.000
_cell.angle_alpha   90.00
_cell.angle_beta   90.00
_cell.angle_gamma   90.00
#
_symmetry.space_group_name_H-M   'P 1'
#
loop_
_entity.id
_entity.type
_entity.pdbx_description
1 polymer ?
#
loop_
_entity_poly.entity_id
_entity_poly.type
_entity_poly.pdbx_seq_one_letter_code
_entity_poly.pdbx_strand_id
1 'polypeptide(L)'
;MTDTESTNHFSADEDWKSEAEAERARLAEAEAKSTAESGQQAIPEATFDYFVIALASQAMMAMAMRPDPSGQVFIDLNAVDLKMAEHHIDLLDVLEEKCKGNLTDEESKMLTETLHGLRSQFVQVQMQVQEHIAKQGGGLTSEPPAAPNSSDQSSSDGGSGLIIP
;
A
#
# COMPACT_ATOMS: atom_id res chain seq x y z
N MET A 1 21.24 80.42 2.66
CA MET A 1 21.89 79.54 1.68
C MET A 1 22.62 78.51 2.53
N THR A 2 21.93 77.41 2.90
CA THR A 2 21.89 76.13 2.14
C THR A 2 23.32 75.55 2.07
N ASP A 3 23.64 74.33 2.50
CA ASP A 3 22.89 73.09 2.40
C ASP A 3 23.27 72.06 3.49
N THR A 4 22.29 71.20 3.72
CA THR A 4 22.22 69.94 4.46
C THR A 4 23.39 69.00 4.19
N GLU A 5 24.08 68.56 5.25
CA GLU A 5 25.01 67.43 5.21
C GLU A 5 24.21 66.13 5.40
N SER A 6 24.23 65.33 4.35
CA SER A 6 23.50 64.06 4.20
C SER A 6 24.01 63.04 5.22
N THR A 7 23.23 62.82 6.28
CA THR A 7 23.47 61.75 7.24
C THR A 7 22.79 60.47 6.74
N ASN A 8 23.66 59.58 6.29
CA ASN A 8 23.54 58.13 6.24
C ASN A 8 22.37 57.56 7.07
N HIS A 9 21.19 57.48 6.45
CA HIS A 9 20.03 56.78 6.98
C HIS A 9 19.54 55.88 5.85
N PHE A 10 19.22 54.62 6.20
CA PHE A 10 18.56 53.61 5.35
C PHE A 10 19.48 52.57 4.68
N SER A 11 19.81 51.49 5.41
CA SER A 11 20.17 50.16 4.85
C SER A 11 20.16 49.13 5.98
N ALA A 12 18.98 48.89 6.52
CA ALA A 12 18.73 47.75 7.41
C ALA A 12 17.29 47.28 7.21
N ASP A 13 16.38 48.22 6.90
CA ASP A 13 14.98 47.96 6.54
C ASP A 13 14.74 47.44 5.12
N GLU A 14 15.71 47.58 4.20
CA GLU A 14 15.63 47.03 2.84
C GLU A 14 16.22 45.63 2.73
N ASP A 15 17.31 45.36 3.46
CA ASP A 15 18.00 44.08 3.42
C ASP A 15 17.10 42.93 3.93
N TRP A 16 16.33 43.15 5.00
CA TRP A 16 15.39 42.12 5.50
C TRP A 16 14.19 41.89 4.58
N LYS A 17 13.76 42.90 3.81
CA LYS A 17 12.66 42.76 2.84
C LYS A 17 13.10 41.99 1.60
N SER A 18 14.31 42.28 1.12
CA SER A 18 14.93 41.57 0.01
C SER A 18 15.17 40.10 0.36
N GLU A 19 15.66 39.81 1.57
CA GLU A 19 15.88 38.44 2.05
C GLU A 19 14.54 37.67 2.22
N ALA A 20 13.50 38.33 2.74
CA ALA A 20 12.16 37.74 2.86
C ALA A 20 11.50 37.46 1.50
N GLU A 21 11.72 38.32 0.51
CA GLU A 21 11.19 38.15 -0.84
C GLU A 21 11.95 37.07 -1.62
N ALA A 22 13.28 37.00 -1.48
CA ALA A 22 14.11 35.95 -2.04
C ALA A 22 13.76 34.57 -1.45
N GLU A 23 13.50 34.51 -0.15
CA GLU A 23 13.08 33.28 0.52
C GLU A 23 11.66 32.85 0.08
N ARG A 24 10.74 33.81 -0.06
CA ARG A 24 9.39 33.55 -0.59
C ARG A 24 9.43 33.07 -2.04
N ALA A 25 10.31 33.64 -2.87
CA ALA A 25 10.49 33.21 -4.25
C ALA A 25 11.08 31.80 -4.35
N ARG A 26 12.08 31.48 -3.51
CA ARG A 26 12.69 30.15 -3.42
C ARG A 26 11.69 29.09 -2.96
N LEU A 27 10.86 29.40 -1.97
CA LEU A 27 9.79 28.52 -1.51
C LEU A 27 8.71 28.34 -2.59
N ALA A 28 8.32 29.41 -3.29
CA ALA A 28 7.36 29.32 -4.39
C ALA A 28 7.89 28.50 -5.58
N GLU A 29 9.18 28.58 -5.90
CA GLU A 29 9.82 27.76 -6.95
C GLU A 29 9.92 26.29 -6.52
N ALA A 30 10.23 26.03 -5.24
CA ALA A 30 10.22 24.68 -4.68
C ALA A 30 8.81 24.06 -4.65
N GLU A 31 7.79 24.84 -4.32
CA GLU A 31 6.37 24.42 -4.37
C GLU A 31 5.89 24.19 -5.80
N ALA A 32 6.26 25.06 -6.75
CA ALA A 32 5.94 24.90 -8.16
C ALA A 32 6.62 23.66 -8.76
N LYS A 33 7.88 23.40 -8.39
CA LYS A 33 8.61 22.19 -8.79
C LYS A 33 8.03 20.94 -8.14
N SER A 34 7.66 20.99 -6.86
CA SER A 34 6.98 19.90 -6.15
C SER A 34 5.59 19.60 -6.73
N THR A 35 4.87 20.62 -7.21
CA THR A 35 3.56 20.47 -7.87
C THR A 35 3.73 19.91 -9.29
N ALA A 36 4.79 20.29 -10.02
CA ALA A 36 5.10 19.76 -11.34
C ALA A 36 5.65 18.31 -11.29
N GLU A 37 6.38 17.95 -10.24
CA GLU A 37 6.86 16.59 -9.98
C GLU A 37 5.81 15.70 -9.31
N SER A 38 4.83 16.30 -8.61
CA SER A 38 3.58 15.64 -8.25
C SER A 38 2.69 15.56 -9.48
N GLY A 39 3.13 14.80 -10.47
CA GLY A 39 2.24 14.22 -11.47
C GLY A 39 1.23 13.36 -10.73
N GLN A 40 0.19 13.99 -10.18
CA GLN A 40 -0.95 13.34 -9.57
C GLN A 40 -1.47 12.40 -10.65
N GLN A 41 -1.08 11.12 -10.56
CA GLN A 41 -1.56 10.11 -11.49
C GLN A 41 -3.07 10.21 -11.43
N ALA A 42 -3.69 10.49 -12.58
CA ALA A 42 -5.12 10.67 -12.66
C ALA A 42 -5.77 9.43 -12.03
N ILE A 43 -6.46 9.63 -10.90
CA ILE A 43 -7.19 8.54 -10.26
C ILE A 43 -8.21 8.10 -11.30
N PRO A 44 -8.19 6.82 -11.71
CA PRO A 44 -9.11 6.33 -12.73
C PRO A 44 -10.55 6.53 -12.28
N GLU A 45 -11.45 6.68 -13.25
CA GLU A 45 -12.88 6.81 -12.99
C GLU A 45 -13.37 5.62 -12.16
N ALA A 46 -14.22 5.90 -11.16
CA ALA A 46 -14.78 4.88 -10.28
C ALA A 46 -15.86 4.07 -11.03
N THR A 47 -15.43 3.07 -11.80
CA THR A 47 -16.30 2.13 -12.52
C THR A 47 -16.35 0.78 -11.82
N PHE A 48 -17.40 0.00 -12.08
CA PHE A 48 -17.53 -1.36 -11.56
C PHE A 48 -16.35 -2.25 -11.98
N ASP A 49 -15.99 -2.20 -13.26
CA ASP A 49 -14.83 -2.91 -13.82
C ASP A 49 -13.54 -2.59 -13.06
N TYR A 50 -13.30 -1.30 -12.80
CA TYR A 50 -12.11 -0.87 -12.08
C TYR A 50 -12.12 -1.39 -10.63
N PHE A 51 -13.29 -1.42 -9.98
CA PHE A 51 -13.43 -1.97 -8.64
C PHE A 51 -13.13 -3.47 -8.59
N VAL A 52 -13.64 -4.25 -9.55
CA VAL A 52 -13.34 -5.69 -9.68
C VAL A 52 -11.84 -5.91 -9.90
N ILE A 53 -11.21 -5.14 -10.80
CA ILE A 53 -9.78 -5.22 -11.07
C ILE A 53 -8.96 -4.86 -9.81
N ALA A 54 -9.37 -3.85 -9.05
CA ALA A 54 -8.68 -3.44 -7.83
C ALA A 54 -8.70 -4.55 -6.77
N LEU A 55 -9.86 -5.20 -6.56
CA LEU A 55 -9.98 -6.35 -5.65
C LEU A 55 -9.19 -7.56 -6.15
N ALA A 56 -9.25 -7.86 -7.44
CA ALA A 56 -8.45 -8.92 -8.04
C ALA A 56 -6.95 -8.68 -7.86
N SER A 57 -6.51 -7.42 -7.98
CA SER A 57 -5.11 -7.04 -7.75
C SER A 57 -4.69 -7.25 -6.29
N GLN A 58 -5.58 -7.00 -5.33
CA GLN A 58 -5.32 -7.29 -3.91
C GLN A 58 -5.19 -8.80 -3.66
N ALA A 59 -6.02 -9.62 -4.29
CA ALA A 59 -5.88 -11.09 -4.23
C ALA A 59 -4.53 -11.56 -4.82
N MET A 60 -4.15 -11.05 -5.99
CA MET A 60 -2.86 -11.37 -6.62
C MET A 60 -1.65 -10.91 -5.80
N MET A 61 -1.75 -9.74 -5.16
CA MET A 61 -0.71 -9.22 -4.27
C MET A 61 -0.56 -10.09 -3.01
N ALA A 62 -1.68 -10.57 -2.44
CA ALA A 62 -1.65 -11.52 -1.33
C ALA A 62 -1.05 -12.88 -1.73
N MET A 63 -1.18 -13.27 -3.01
CA MET A 63 -0.47 -14.41 -3.59
C MET A 63 1.01 -14.13 -3.91
N ALA A 64 1.55 -12.97 -3.51
CA ALA A 64 2.95 -12.57 -3.69
C ALA A 64 3.47 -12.73 -5.13
N MET A 65 2.62 -12.50 -6.12
CA MET A 65 2.97 -12.54 -7.54
C MET A 65 3.83 -11.33 -7.88
N ARG A 66 5.08 -11.55 -8.30
CA ARG A 66 6.01 -10.49 -8.69
C ARG A 66 6.53 -10.68 -10.12
N PRO A 67 6.62 -9.60 -10.90
CA PRO A 67 7.34 -9.64 -12.17
C PRO A 67 8.85 -9.73 -11.93
N ASP A 68 9.49 -10.68 -12.60
CA ASP A 68 10.94 -10.82 -12.74
C ASP A 68 11.47 -9.75 -13.71
N PRO A 69 12.76 -9.36 -13.65
CA PRO A 69 13.38 -8.47 -14.65
C PRO A 69 13.30 -9.01 -16.09
N SER A 70 13.08 -10.32 -16.27
CA SER A 70 12.81 -10.92 -17.59
C SER A 70 11.35 -10.79 -18.07
N GLY A 71 10.47 -10.21 -17.26
CA GLY A 71 9.03 -10.11 -17.52
C GLY A 71 8.22 -11.35 -17.15
N GLN A 72 8.85 -12.39 -16.61
CA GLN A 72 8.14 -13.57 -16.10
C GLN A 72 7.55 -13.29 -14.72
N VAL A 73 6.31 -13.72 -14.47
CA VAL A 73 5.72 -13.60 -13.13
C VAL A 73 6.14 -14.82 -12.30
N PHE A 74 6.79 -14.57 -11.16
CA PHE A 74 7.12 -15.60 -10.17
C PHE A 74 6.39 -15.31 -8.85
N ILE A 75 6.14 -16.36 -8.08
CA ILE A 75 5.49 -16.27 -6.77
C ILE A 75 6.57 -16.38 -5.69
N ASP A 76 6.64 -15.38 -4.81
CA ASP A 76 7.49 -15.46 -3.60
C ASP A 76 6.76 -16.28 -2.52
N LEU A 77 7.01 -17.59 -2.52
CA LEU A 77 6.33 -18.56 -1.64
C LEU A 77 6.52 -18.28 -0.13
N ASN A 78 7.49 -17.45 0.28
CA ASN A 78 7.68 -17.04 1.67
C ASN A 78 6.81 -15.84 2.07
N ALA A 79 6.33 -15.08 1.09
CA ALA A 79 5.54 -13.87 1.29
C ALA A 79 4.06 -14.06 0.96
N VAL A 80 3.63 -15.27 0.58
CA VAL A 80 2.23 -15.58 0.28
C VAL A 80 1.39 -15.54 1.56
N ASP A 81 0.32 -14.75 1.55
CA ASP A 81 -0.75 -14.80 2.54
C ASP A 81 -2.00 -15.43 1.92
N LEU A 82 -2.13 -16.75 2.09
CA LEU A 82 -3.27 -17.50 1.57
C LEU A 82 -4.60 -17.04 2.18
N LYS A 83 -4.63 -16.63 3.45
CA LYS A 83 -5.88 -16.19 4.10
C LYS A 83 -6.36 -14.86 3.54
N MET A 84 -5.43 -13.93 3.29
CA MET A 84 -5.78 -12.69 2.62
C MET A 84 -6.17 -12.92 1.17
N ALA A 85 -5.48 -13.80 0.43
CA ALA A 85 -5.88 -14.11 -0.95
C ALA A 85 -7.30 -14.68 -1.02
N GLU A 86 -7.62 -15.65 -0.15
CA GLU A 86 -8.97 -16.23 -0.01
C GLU A 86 -10.01 -15.15 0.32
N HIS A 87 -9.73 -14.28 1.29
CA HIS A 87 -10.64 -13.21 1.69
C HIS A 87 -11.04 -12.28 0.53
N HIS A 88 -10.09 -11.90 -0.33
CA HIS A 88 -10.39 -11.02 -1.48
C HIS A 88 -11.17 -11.75 -2.58
N ILE A 89 -10.94 -13.06 -2.75
CA ILE A 89 -11.73 -13.90 -3.66
C ILE A 89 -13.16 -14.03 -3.14
N ASP A 90 -13.34 -14.29 -1.84
CA ASP A 90 -14.66 -14.35 -1.21
C ASP A 90 -15.41 -13.01 -1.31
N LEU A 91 -14.69 -11.89 -1.25
CA LEU A 91 -15.32 -10.57 -1.42
C LEU A 91 -15.85 -10.38 -2.85
N LEU A 92 -15.14 -10.88 -3.86
CA LEU A 92 -15.63 -10.91 -5.24
C LEU A 92 -16.85 -11.84 -5.40
N ASP A 93 -16.90 -12.95 -4.67
CA ASP A 93 -18.07 -13.83 -4.64
C ASP A 93 -19.29 -13.14 -4.02
N VAL A 94 -19.10 -12.43 -2.91
CA VAL A 94 -20.17 -11.62 -2.31
C VAL A 94 -20.67 -10.57 -3.30
N LEU A 95 -19.79 -9.96 -4.09
CA LEU A 95 -20.20 -9.02 -5.14
C LEU A 95 -21.02 -9.71 -6.23
N GLU A 96 -20.62 -10.89 -6.69
CA GLU A 96 -21.39 -11.66 -7.68
C GLU A 96 -22.81 -11.95 -7.17
N GLU A 97 -22.93 -12.40 -5.93
CA GLU A 97 -24.23 -12.71 -5.32
C GLU A 97 -25.10 -11.47 -5.10
N LYS A 98 -24.50 -10.38 -4.59
CA LYS A 98 -25.25 -9.16 -4.21
C LYS A 98 -25.56 -8.26 -5.39
N CYS A 99 -24.79 -8.32 -6.47
CA CYS A 99 -25.01 -7.51 -7.67
C CYS A 99 -25.81 -8.26 -8.75
N LYS A 100 -26.18 -9.52 -8.52
CA LYS A 100 -26.98 -10.31 -9.47
C LYS A 100 -28.27 -9.59 -9.88
N GLY A 101 -28.45 -9.45 -11.20
CA GLY A 101 -29.60 -8.74 -11.79
C GLY A 101 -29.41 -7.23 -11.96
N ASN A 102 -28.33 -6.66 -11.42
CA ASN A 102 -27.94 -5.26 -11.63
C ASN A 102 -26.72 -5.11 -12.55
N LEU A 103 -26.06 -6.22 -12.92
CA LEU A 103 -24.91 -6.23 -13.81
C LEU A 103 -25.35 -6.29 -15.28
N THR A 104 -24.60 -5.60 -16.13
CA THR A 104 -24.63 -5.82 -17.58
C THR A 104 -24.02 -7.20 -17.92
N ASP A 105 -24.28 -7.68 -19.15
CA ASP A 105 -23.74 -8.97 -19.60
C ASP A 105 -22.21 -8.96 -19.61
N GLU A 106 -21.60 -7.84 -19.99
CA GLU A 106 -20.16 -7.62 -19.98
C GLU A 106 -19.57 -7.64 -18.56
N GLU A 107 -20.16 -6.90 -17.62
CA GLU A 107 -19.71 -6.86 -16.21
C GLU A 107 -19.84 -8.24 -15.54
N SER A 108 -20.97 -8.93 -15.77
CA SER A 108 -21.21 -10.26 -15.23
C SER A 108 -20.19 -11.26 -15.76
N LYS A 109 -19.88 -11.20 -17.07
CA LYS A 109 -18.88 -12.06 -17.69
C LYS A 109 -17.47 -11.77 -17.13
N MET A 110 -17.09 -10.49 -17.05
CA MET A 110 -15.79 -10.08 -16.51
C MET A 110 -15.59 -10.58 -15.08
N LEU A 111 -16.60 -10.40 -14.22
CA LEU A 111 -16.55 -10.85 -12.83
C LEU A 111 -16.40 -12.37 -12.73
N THR A 112 -17.21 -13.11 -13.51
CA THR A 112 -17.17 -14.58 -13.54
C THR A 112 -15.81 -15.11 -14.00
N GLU A 113 -15.27 -14.56 -15.09
CA GLU A 113 -13.96 -14.92 -15.63
C GLU A 113 -12.83 -14.60 -14.63
N THR A 114 -12.91 -13.44 -13.98
CA THR A 114 -11.96 -13.01 -12.94
C THR A 114 -11.98 -13.97 -11.75
N LEU A 115 -13.16 -14.28 -11.20
CA LEU A 115 -13.33 -15.22 -10.10
C LEU A 115 -12.77 -16.61 -10.43
N HIS A 116 -13.10 -17.13 -11.61
CA HIS A 116 -12.61 -18.43 -12.05
C HIS A 116 -11.08 -18.44 -12.18
N GLY A 117 -10.50 -17.39 -12.79
CA GLY A 117 -9.06 -17.23 -12.92
C GLY A 117 -8.34 -17.17 -11.57
N LEU A 118 -8.84 -16.36 -10.64
CA LEU A 118 -8.26 -16.21 -9.30
C LEU A 118 -8.34 -17.50 -8.49
N ARG A 119 -9.49 -18.19 -8.49
CA ARG A 119 -9.65 -19.47 -7.79
C ARG A 119 -8.68 -20.53 -8.31
N SER A 120 -8.51 -20.62 -9.63
CA SER A 120 -7.54 -21.55 -10.23
C SER A 120 -6.11 -21.23 -9.81
N GLN A 121 -5.72 -19.95 -9.86
CA GLN A 121 -4.39 -19.51 -9.42
C GLN A 121 -4.17 -19.74 -7.92
N PHE A 122 -5.18 -19.46 -7.09
CA PHE A 122 -5.14 -19.66 -5.65
C PHE A 122 -4.85 -21.12 -5.29
N VAL A 123 -5.55 -22.07 -5.90
CA VAL A 123 -5.31 -23.50 -5.68
C VAL A 123 -3.89 -23.90 -6.10
N GLN A 124 -3.40 -23.39 -7.23
CA GLN A 124 -2.02 -23.64 -7.68
C GLN A 124 -0.98 -23.10 -6.70
N VAL A 125 -1.16 -21.85 -6.24
CA VAL A 125 -0.29 -21.21 -5.24
C VAL A 125 -0.34 -21.98 -3.92
N GLN A 126 -1.53 -22.35 -3.45
CA GLN A 126 -1.73 -23.13 -2.23
C GLN A 126 -0.96 -24.46 -2.29
N MET A 127 -1.03 -25.19 -3.42
CA MET A 127 -0.27 -26.43 -3.61
C MET A 127 1.24 -26.18 -3.58
N GLN A 128 1.73 -25.13 -4.25
CA GLN A 128 3.17 -24.78 -4.26
C GLN A 128 3.68 -24.39 -2.89
N VAL A 129 2.91 -23.59 -2.13
CA VAL A 129 3.24 -23.21 -0.75
C VAL A 129 3.29 -24.44 0.15
N GLN A 130 2.31 -25.34 0.03
CA GLN A 130 2.29 -26.59 0.81
C GLN A 130 3.50 -27.48 0.50
N GLU A 131 3.85 -27.64 -0.78
CA GLU A 131 5.03 -28.39 -1.20
C GLU A 131 6.33 -27.73 -0.70
N HIS A 132 6.42 -26.40 -0.75
CA HIS A 132 7.55 -25.63 -0.25
C HIS A 132 7.75 -25.80 1.25
N ILE A 133 6.66 -25.72 2.04
CA ILE A 133 6.67 -26.00 3.48
C ILE A 133 7.07 -27.45 3.76
N ALA A 134 6.56 -28.43 3.00
CA ALA A 134 6.90 -29.84 3.19
C ALA A 134 8.39 -30.12 2.90
N LYS A 135 8.98 -29.47 1.89
CA LYS A 135 10.40 -29.60 1.55
C LYS A 135 11.32 -28.89 2.55
N GLN A 136 10.89 -27.75 3.11
CA GLN A 136 11.67 -26.99 4.10
C GLN A 136 11.48 -27.48 5.54
N GLY A 137 10.36 -28.13 5.86
CA GLY A 137 10.01 -28.67 7.18
C GLY A 137 10.54 -30.08 7.46
N GLY A 138 11.38 -30.65 6.61
CA GLY A 138 11.92 -32.02 6.73
C GLY A 138 13.03 -32.24 7.76
N GLY A 139 13.29 -31.29 8.66
CA GLY A 139 14.26 -31.41 9.74
C GLY A 139 13.69 -30.95 11.08
N LEU A 140 13.74 -31.83 12.08
CA LEU A 140 13.39 -31.64 13.50
C LEU A 140 11.96 -32.00 13.91
N THR A 141 11.67 -33.30 13.96
CA THR A 141 10.83 -33.84 15.05
C THR A 141 11.42 -35.15 15.59
N SER A 142 12.26 -35.04 16.62
CA SER A 142 12.59 -36.15 17.52
C SER A 142 12.52 -35.67 18.98
N GLU A 143 11.41 -36.08 19.60
CA GLU A 143 11.21 -36.43 21.02
C GLU A 143 10.63 -35.39 22.03
N PRO A 144 9.68 -35.81 22.91
CA PRO A 144 8.72 -34.97 23.64
C PRO A 144 8.94 -34.96 25.20
N PRO A 145 7.89 -34.75 26.02
CA PRO A 145 7.62 -33.55 26.80
C PRO A 145 8.19 -33.57 28.24
N ALA A 146 8.58 -32.41 28.76
CA ALA A 146 8.77 -32.19 30.19
C ALA A 146 7.96 -30.96 30.62
N ALA A 147 7.07 -31.19 31.59
CA ALA A 147 6.09 -30.25 32.11
C ALA A 147 6.71 -29.31 33.19
N PRO A 148 5.88 -28.60 33.98
CA PRO A 148 5.77 -27.16 34.03
C PRO A 148 6.62 -26.52 35.13
N ASN A 149 6.96 -25.23 35.02
CA ASN A 149 7.14 -24.45 36.24
C ASN A 149 6.71 -22.98 36.08
N SER A 150 6.03 -22.55 37.13
CA SER A 150 5.39 -21.28 37.40
C SER A 150 6.34 -20.23 37.97
N SER A 151 6.14 -18.97 37.58
CA SER A 151 6.36 -17.73 38.37
C SER A 151 6.21 -16.57 37.40
N ASP A 152 5.04 -15.95 37.28
CA ASP A 152 4.51 -14.85 38.12
C ASP A 152 5.35 -13.55 38.06
N GLN A 153 4.59 -12.46 37.92
CA GLN A 153 4.89 -11.03 38.11
C GLN A 153 5.40 -10.14 36.95
N SER A 154 4.43 -9.35 36.48
CA SER A 154 4.34 -7.88 36.65
C SER A 154 4.80 -6.96 35.52
N SER A 155 3.78 -6.31 34.93
CA SER A 155 3.62 -4.86 34.81
C SER A 155 4.64 -4.03 34.03
N SER A 156 4.21 -3.53 32.87
CA SER A 156 4.22 -2.08 32.49
C SER A 156 3.70 -2.01 31.04
N ASP A 157 2.44 -1.67 30.84
CA ASP A 157 1.97 -0.29 30.59
C ASP A 157 2.76 0.44 29.50
N GLY A 158 2.08 0.73 28.40
CA GLY A 158 2.67 1.33 27.18
C GLY A 158 1.66 1.44 26.04
N GLY A 159 0.39 1.76 26.36
CA GLY A 159 -0.64 2.05 25.36
C GLY A 159 -0.56 3.52 24.93
N SER A 160 0.29 3.84 23.95
CA SER A 160 0.26 5.14 23.28
C SER A 160 -0.73 5.12 22.12
N GLY A 161 -2.02 5.27 22.44
CA GLY A 161 -3.07 5.58 21.47
C GLY A 161 -3.14 7.08 21.23
N LEU A 162 -3.08 7.48 19.96
CA LEU A 162 -3.22 8.87 19.49
C LEU A 162 -4.68 9.32 19.64
N ILE A 163 -4.92 10.36 20.44
CA ILE A 163 -6.22 11.05 20.52
C ILE A 163 -6.16 12.22 19.54
N ILE A 164 -7.01 12.19 18.51
CA ILE A 164 -7.19 13.28 17.53
C ILE A 164 -8.34 14.18 18.04
N PRO A 165 -8.23 15.53 17.96
CA PRO A 165 -9.18 16.49 18.54
C PRO A 165 -10.59 16.44 17.95
#